data_AF-A0A7X6XW87-F1
#
_entry.id   AF-A0A7X6XW87-F1
#
_cell.length_a   1.000
_cell.length_b   1.000
_cell.length_c   1.000
_cell.angle_alpha   90.00
_cell.angle_beta   90.00
_cell.angle_gamma   90.00
#
_symmetry.space_group_name_H-M   'P 1'
#
loop_
_entity.id
_entity.type
_entity.pdbx_description
1 polymer ?
#
loop_
_entity_poly.entity_id
_entity_poly.type
_entity_poly.pdbx_seq_one_letter_code
_entity_poly.pdbx_strand_id
1 'polypeptide(L)'
;MNDKLKDLLKTPAIKLNKVDYEKVDNRTFVKSLRKKLNMTQRTFAGAIGASIKTIEKWESGQGNINSIALRLLYLLNKDPQLVNEIYPIEYVESTSMRDSAFTFMGYHLAEIELLRNPNSSIKKVGFEVADFNYSKHEIMSVSLVVNLEYEDNMGGFINYHSAFKINDATLKESFMNYDTAEKSKQHELLGGLIAVLFPYVRQSISSITSDSGFQIVLPILDARQIAAGGAFVYSEHEDETAS
;
A
#
# COMPACT_ATOMS: atom_id res chain seq x y z
N MET A 1 -21.55 77.97 1.11
CA MET A 1 -21.26 76.59 0.69
C MET A 1 -19.78 76.34 0.96
N ASN A 2 -19.46 75.46 1.91
CA ASN A 2 -18.17 75.39 2.62
C ASN A 2 -17.04 74.85 1.72
N ASP A 3 -15.88 75.52 1.64
CA ASP A 3 -14.77 75.17 0.75
C ASP A 3 -14.19 73.76 0.99
N LYS A 4 -14.36 73.21 2.19
CA LYS A 4 -14.05 71.80 2.50
C LYS A 4 -14.85 70.80 1.66
N LEU A 5 -16.06 71.14 1.22
CA LEU A 5 -16.89 70.25 0.39
C LEU A 5 -16.38 70.18 -1.06
N LYS A 6 -15.75 71.25 -1.56
CA LYS A 6 -15.16 71.29 -2.91
C LYS A 6 -13.89 70.46 -3.00
N ASP A 7 -13.10 70.41 -1.92
CA ASP A 7 -11.90 69.57 -1.85
C ASP A 7 -12.23 68.08 -1.73
N LEU A 8 -13.32 67.71 -1.05
CA LEU A 8 -13.80 66.32 -0.97
C LEU A 8 -14.36 65.78 -2.31
N LEU A 9 -14.70 66.66 -3.24
CA LEU A 9 -15.17 66.31 -4.59
C LEU A 9 -14.04 66.19 -5.62
N LYS A 10 -12.77 66.37 -5.21
CA LYS A 10 -11.58 66.13 -6.06
C LYS A 10 -11.20 64.65 -6.11
N THR A 11 -12.17 63.75 -6.29
CA THR A 11 -11.87 62.34 -6.50
C THR A 11 -11.26 62.19 -7.89
N PRO A 12 -10.03 61.66 -8.04
CA PRO A 12 -9.45 61.44 -9.36
C PRO A 12 -10.37 60.49 -10.14
N ALA A 13 -10.70 60.84 -11.38
CA ALA A 13 -11.49 59.98 -12.24
C ALA A 13 -10.69 58.69 -12.52
N ILE A 14 -11.06 57.60 -11.84
CA ILE A 14 -10.45 56.29 -12.06
C ILE A 14 -11.04 55.70 -13.33
N LYS A 15 -10.25 55.62 -14.39
CA LYS A 15 -10.60 54.84 -15.57
C LYS A 15 -10.41 53.36 -15.24
N LEU A 16 -11.52 52.64 -15.16
CA LEU A 16 -11.49 51.18 -15.07
C LEU A 16 -11.14 50.61 -16.44
N ASN A 17 -9.92 50.10 -16.59
CA ASN A 17 -9.58 49.29 -17.74
C ASN A 17 -10.35 47.98 -17.64
N LYS A 18 -11.24 47.72 -18.60
CA LYS A 18 -11.97 46.45 -18.67
C LYS A 18 -10.96 45.36 -19.03
N VAL A 19 -10.58 44.56 -18.03
CA VAL A 19 -9.77 43.36 -18.28
C VAL A 19 -10.61 42.42 -19.15
N ASP A 20 -9.98 41.88 -20.18
CA ASP A 20 -10.67 41.08 -21.20
C ASP A 20 -10.89 39.65 -20.68
N TYR A 21 -11.96 39.47 -19.89
CA TYR A 21 -12.31 38.18 -19.28
C TYR A 21 -12.94 37.20 -20.29
N GLU A 22 -13.25 37.65 -21.52
CA GLU A 22 -13.91 36.82 -22.54
C GLU A 22 -13.02 35.67 -23.04
N LYS A 23 -11.70 35.75 -22.82
CA LYS A 23 -10.75 34.64 -23.06
C LYS A 23 -10.75 33.56 -21.98
N VAL A 24 -11.44 33.78 -20.85
CA VAL A 24 -11.50 32.88 -19.69
C VAL A 24 -12.69 31.91 -19.79
N ASP A 25 -13.67 32.21 -20.64
CA ASP A 25 -14.85 31.36 -20.93
C ASP A 25 -14.52 30.26 -21.94
N ASN A 26 -13.42 29.53 -21.71
CA ASN A 26 -13.13 28.33 -22.48
C ASN A 26 -13.35 27.13 -21.57
N ARG A 27 -14.10 26.14 -22.07
CA ARG A 27 -14.38 24.85 -21.39
C ARG A 27 -13.10 24.20 -20.82
N THR A 28 -11.98 24.46 -21.48
CA THR A 28 -10.65 23.98 -21.10
C THR A 28 -10.01 24.77 -19.96
N PHE A 29 -10.40 26.02 -19.74
CA PHE A 29 -9.81 26.91 -18.74
C PHE A 29 -10.06 26.41 -17.32
N VAL A 30 -11.30 26.12 -16.95
CA VAL A 30 -11.64 25.66 -15.59
C VAL A 30 -10.90 24.36 -15.26
N LYS A 31 -10.90 23.41 -16.22
CA LYS A 31 -10.21 22.12 -16.07
C LYS A 31 -8.70 22.27 -15.99
N SER A 32 -8.10 23.15 -16.79
CA SER A 32 -6.65 23.39 -16.77
C SER A 32 -6.21 24.13 -15.50
N LEU A 33 -6.98 25.12 -15.05
CA LEU A 33 -6.74 25.82 -13.79
C LEU A 33 -6.83 24.86 -12.60
N ARG A 34 -7.86 24.01 -12.54
CA ARG A 34 -7.98 23.00 -11.49
C ARG A 34 -6.79 22.05 -11.46
N LYS A 35 -6.34 21.59 -12.63
CA LYS A 35 -5.15 20.74 -12.74
C LYS A 35 -3.88 21.48 -12.35
N LYS A 36 -3.73 22.76 -12.71
CA LYS A 36 -2.61 23.62 -12.30
C LYS A 36 -2.53 23.75 -10.77
N LEU A 37 -3.67 23.70 -10.09
CA LEU A 37 -3.78 23.71 -8.62
C LEU A 37 -3.69 22.30 -8.00
N ASN A 38 -3.47 21.24 -8.78
CA ASN A 38 -3.43 19.85 -8.31
C ASN A 38 -4.68 19.38 -7.55
N MET A 39 -5.87 19.85 -7.94
CA MET A 39 -7.12 19.55 -7.22
C MET A 39 -8.03 18.55 -7.95
N THR A 40 -8.76 17.75 -7.16
CA THR A 40 -9.94 17.02 -7.65
C THR A 40 -11.09 17.99 -7.93
N GLN A 41 -12.11 17.58 -8.71
CA GLN A 41 -13.30 18.42 -8.95
C GLN A 41 -14.02 18.78 -7.64
N ARG A 42 -14.05 17.85 -6.68
CA ARG A 42 -14.64 18.06 -5.35
C ARG A 42 -13.85 19.11 -4.55
N THR A 43 -12.53 18.94 -4.47
CA THR A 43 -11.66 19.86 -3.75
C THR A 43 -11.72 21.27 -4.35
N PHE A 44 -11.70 21.35 -5.67
CA PHE A 44 -11.79 22.62 -6.39
C PHE A 44 -13.15 23.31 -6.18
N ALA A 45 -14.25 22.56 -6.21
CA ALA A 45 -15.58 23.07 -5.91
C ALA A 45 -15.64 23.70 -4.51
N GLY A 46 -15.07 23.00 -3.51
CA GLY A 46 -14.94 23.52 -2.14
C GLY A 46 -14.10 24.80 -2.08
N ALA A 47 -12.93 24.81 -2.72
CA ALA A 47 -12.00 25.94 -2.71
C ALA A 47 -12.60 27.24 -3.28
N ILE A 48 -13.46 27.14 -4.30
CA ILE A 48 -14.08 28.32 -4.94
C ILE A 48 -15.53 28.58 -4.49
N GLY A 49 -16.05 27.83 -3.51
CA GLY A 49 -17.42 27.97 -3.01
C GLY A 49 -18.51 27.59 -4.02
N ALA A 50 -18.23 26.66 -4.94
CA ALA A 50 -19.17 26.16 -5.94
C ALA A 50 -19.65 24.73 -5.61
N SER A 51 -20.76 24.30 -6.20
CA SER A 51 -21.16 22.90 -6.12
C SER A 51 -20.35 22.04 -7.09
N ILE A 52 -20.13 20.76 -6.77
CA ILE A 52 -19.46 19.81 -7.68
C ILE A 52 -20.17 19.77 -9.04
N LYS A 53 -21.52 19.75 -9.04
CA LYS A 53 -22.35 19.79 -10.25
C LYS A 53 -22.11 21.05 -11.09
N THR A 54 -21.80 22.18 -10.44
CA THR A 54 -21.46 23.43 -11.12
C THR A 54 -20.10 23.31 -11.83
N ILE A 55 -19.10 22.72 -11.18
CA ILE A 55 -17.78 22.46 -11.78
C ILE A 55 -17.89 21.48 -12.95
N GLU A 56 -18.64 20.39 -12.81
CA GLU A 56 -18.86 19.41 -13.88
C GLU A 56 -19.49 20.07 -15.12
N LYS A 57 -20.49 20.93 -14.90
CA LYS A 57 -21.13 21.72 -15.95
C LYS A 57 -20.12 22.64 -16.65
N TRP A 58 -19.36 23.44 -15.88
CA TRP A 58 -18.36 24.33 -16.45
C TRP A 58 -17.25 23.59 -17.22
N GLU A 59 -16.74 22.46 -16.70
CA GLU A 59 -15.69 21.66 -17.37
C GLU A 59 -16.20 20.87 -18.59
N SER A 60 -17.49 20.54 -18.63
CA SER A 60 -18.16 19.97 -19.82
C SER A 60 -18.62 21.06 -20.81
N GLY A 61 -18.46 22.33 -20.45
CA GLY A 61 -18.84 23.47 -21.26
C GLY A 61 -20.33 23.70 -21.39
N GLN A 62 -21.06 23.24 -20.38
CA GLN A 62 -22.48 23.47 -20.20
C GLN A 62 -22.67 24.55 -19.13
N GLY A 63 -23.47 25.57 -19.44
CA GLY A 63 -23.84 26.62 -18.49
C GLY A 63 -22.82 27.76 -18.39
N ASN A 64 -23.34 28.96 -18.10
CA ASN A 64 -22.57 30.19 -18.03
C ASN A 64 -21.87 30.30 -16.68
N ILE A 65 -20.59 30.66 -16.69
CA ILE A 65 -19.86 31.04 -15.47
C ILE A 65 -20.30 32.47 -15.11
N ASN A 66 -20.75 32.68 -13.87
CA ASN A 66 -21.15 34.02 -13.45
C ASN A 66 -19.93 34.97 -13.40
N SER A 67 -20.18 36.28 -13.51
CA SER A 67 -19.13 37.30 -13.63
C SER A 67 -18.20 37.38 -12.40
N ILE A 68 -18.67 36.99 -11.21
CA ILE A 68 -17.88 36.96 -9.97
C ILE A 68 -16.94 35.75 -9.97
N ALA A 69 -17.46 34.57 -10.32
CA ALA A 69 -16.68 33.36 -10.46
C ALA A 69 -15.63 33.50 -11.57
N LEU A 70 -15.96 34.13 -12.70
CA LEU A 70 -14.98 34.44 -13.74
C LEU A 70 -13.82 35.29 -13.22
N ARG A 71 -14.10 36.31 -12.40
CA ARG A 71 -13.07 37.15 -11.77
C ARG A 71 -12.21 36.36 -10.80
N LEU A 72 -12.84 35.53 -9.96
CA LEU A 72 -12.12 34.67 -9.02
C LEU A 72 -11.21 33.69 -9.76
N LEU A 73 -11.72 32.98 -10.76
CA LEU A 73 -10.96 32.04 -11.57
C LEU A 73 -9.80 32.73 -12.32
N TYR A 74 -10.02 33.95 -12.81
CA TYR A 74 -8.97 34.77 -13.40
C TYR A 74 -7.87 35.13 -12.40
N LEU A 75 -8.25 35.54 -11.19
CA LEU A 75 -7.31 35.86 -10.12
C LEU A 75 -6.50 34.63 -9.70
N LEU A 76 -7.16 33.49 -9.47
CA LEU A 76 -6.50 32.21 -9.16
C LEU A 76 -5.55 31.74 -10.26
N ASN A 77 -5.86 32.02 -11.53
CA ASN A 77 -4.95 31.69 -12.62
C ASN A 77 -3.72 32.60 -12.65
N LYS A 78 -3.89 33.90 -12.36
CA LYS A 78 -2.80 34.86 -12.26
C LYS A 78 -1.90 34.59 -11.06
N ASP A 79 -2.50 34.31 -9.92
CA ASP A 79 -1.82 34.00 -8.67
C ASP A 79 -2.43 32.74 -8.03
N PRO A 80 -1.86 31.55 -8.33
CA PRO A 80 -2.30 30.30 -7.75
C PRO A 80 -2.21 30.26 -6.21
N GLN A 81 -1.31 31.03 -5.59
CA GLN A 81 -1.12 31.00 -4.14
C GLN A 81 -2.30 31.60 -3.37
N LEU A 82 -3.08 32.48 -4.03
CA LEU A 82 -4.28 33.09 -3.48
C LEU A 82 -5.31 32.04 -3.00
N VAL A 83 -5.26 30.82 -3.55
CA VAL A 83 -6.12 29.73 -3.10
C VAL A 83 -5.99 29.45 -1.60
N ASN A 84 -4.78 29.59 -1.04
CA ASN A 84 -4.50 29.35 0.38
C ASN A 84 -5.11 30.42 1.29
N GLU A 85 -5.33 31.63 0.77
CA GLU A 85 -5.99 32.72 1.51
C GLU A 85 -7.52 32.56 1.53
N ILE A 86 -8.07 32.00 0.45
CA ILE A 86 -9.52 31.80 0.30
C ILE A 86 -9.96 30.55 1.07
N TYR A 87 -9.13 29.51 1.05
CA TYR A 87 -9.35 28.28 1.75
C TYR A 87 -7.99 27.77 2.24
N PRO A 88 -7.72 27.72 3.56
CA PRO A 88 -6.49 27.12 4.04
C PRO A 88 -6.48 25.66 3.62
N ILE A 89 -5.72 25.38 2.55
CA ILE A 89 -5.48 24.02 2.11
C ILE A 89 -4.54 23.46 3.17
N GLU A 90 -5.11 22.71 4.11
CA GLU A 90 -4.32 21.68 4.77
C GLU A 90 -3.96 20.69 3.65
N TYR A 91 -2.72 20.82 3.15
CA TYR A 91 -2.10 19.71 2.47
C TYR A 91 -1.98 18.62 3.52
N VAL A 92 -3.02 17.78 3.62
CA VAL A 92 -2.80 16.42 4.05
C VAL A 92 -1.83 15.91 3.00
N GLU A 93 -0.53 15.92 3.32
CA GLU A 93 0.46 15.20 2.53
C GLU A 93 -0.24 13.90 2.18
N SER A 94 -0.48 13.69 0.88
CA SER A 94 -1.02 12.43 0.41
C SER A 94 -0.12 11.41 1.07
N THR A 95 -0.64 10.70 2.08
CA THR A 95 0.15 9.88 2.98
C THR A 95 1.22 9.24 2.13
N SER A 96 2.47 9.70 2.28
CA SER A 96 3.58 9.22 1.46
C SER A 96 3.37 7.73 1.36
N MET A 97 3.13 7.22 0.13
CA MET A 97 2.74 5.83 -0.16
C MET A 97 3.06 4.99 1.06
N ARG A 98 2.10 4.65 1.96
CA ARG A 98 2.45 4.10 3.29
C ARG A 98 3.55 3.09 3.06
N ASP A 99 4.79 3.44 3.38
CA ASP A 99 5.90 2.61 2.94
C ASP A 99 5.62 1.28 3.60
N SER A 100 5.47 0.23 2.79
CA SER A 100 5.10 -1.07 3.32
C SER A 100 6.10 -1.39 4.41
N ALA A 101 5.64 -1.81 5.60
CA ALA A 101 6.51 -1.93 6.77
C ALA A 101 7.81 -2.72 6.45
N PHE A 102 7.69 -3.65 5.51
CA PHE A 102 8.78 -4.28 4.80
C PHE A 102 8.43 -4.50 3.31
N THR A 103 9.43 -4.81 2.49
CA THR A 103 9.33 -5.23 1.09
C THR A 103 9.91 -6.63 0.96
N PHE A 104 9.14 -7.58 0.43
CA PHE A 104 9.65 -8.91 0.09
C PHE A 104 10.57 -8.83 -1.12
N MET A 105 11.84 -9.20 -0.96
CA MET A 105 12.84 -9.15 -2.02
C MET A 105 12.86 -10.44 -2.85
N GLY A 106 12.41 -11.55 -2.27
CA GLY A 106 12.32 -12.84 -2.92
C GLY A 106 12.69 -14.00 -2.01
N TYR A 107 12.63 -15.19 -2.59
CA TYR A 107 13.02 -16.45 -1.95
C TYR A 107 13.65 -17.38 -2.98
N HIS A 108 14.42 -18.36 -2.51
CA HIS A 108 14.89 -19.47 -3.32
C HIS A 108 14.90 -20.76 -2.50
N LEU A 109 14.84 -21.89 -3.21
CA LEU A 109 15.07 -23.21 -2.62
C LEU A 109 16.57 -23.34 -2.36
N ALA A 110 16.96 -23.49 -1.10
CA ALA A 110 18.34 -23.61 -0.68
C ALA A 110 18.81 -25.07 -0.68
N GLU A 111 18.00 -25.96 -0.12
CA GLU A 111 18.32 -27.38 0.00
C GLU A 111 17.03 -28.21 0.02
N ILE A 112 17.12 -29.42 -0.52
CA ILE A 112 16.02 -30.37 -0.51
C ILE A 112 16.55 -31.79 -0.39
N GLU A 113 16.00 -32.54 0.56
CA GLU A 113 16.19 -33.97 0.70
C GLU A 113 14.82 -34.62 0.84
N LEU A 114 14.47 -35.51 -0.08
CA LEU A 114 13.20 -36.24 -0.05
C LEU A 114 13.48 -37.73 -0.09
N LEU A 115 13.56 -38.37 1.08
CA LEU A 115 13.61 -39.82 1.20
C LEU A 115 12.18 -40.32 1.35
N ARG A 116 11.69 -41.09 0.38
CA ARG A 116 10.31 -41.56 0.40
C ARG A 116 10.10 -42.85 -0.40
N ASN A 117 9.04 -43.56 -0.04
CA ASN A 117 8.47 -44.65 -0.81
C ASN A 117 7.27 -44.09 -1.59
N PRO A 118 7.15 -44.33 -2.90
CA PRO A 118 6.01 -43.87 -3.69
C PRO A 118 4.63 -44.27 -3.15
N ASN A 119 4.57 -45.34 -2.35
CA ASN A 119 3.32 -45.88 -1.80
C ASN A 119 3.00 -45.40 -0.37
N SER A 120 3.84 -44.54 0.22
CA SER A 120 3.63 -44.05 1.59
C SER A 120 2.97 -42.67 1.58
N SER A 121 1.85 -42.55 2.31
CA SER A 121 1.19 -41.28 2.57
C SER A 121 2.01 -40.40 3.53
N ILE A 122 1.74 -39.10 3.50
CA ILE A 122 2.34 -38.15 4.44
C ILE A 122 1.63 -38.27 5.78
N LYS A 123 2.43 -38.41 6.82
CA LYS A 123 2.00 -38.45 8.22
C LYS A 123 2.03 -37.08 8.87
N LYS A 124 3.07 -36.29 8.60
CA LYS A 124 3.27 -34.99 9.26
C LYS A 124 4.05 -34.01 8.39
N VAL A 125 3.67 -32.74 8.46
CA VAL A 125 4.40 -31.61 7.89
C VAL A 125 4.73 -30.62 9.01
N GLY A 126 6.02 -30.51 9.33
CA GLY A 126 6.55 -29.55 10.29
C GLY A 126 7.08 -28.30 9.61
N PHE A 127 6.96 -27.15 10.27
CA PHE A 127 7.57 -25.90 9.80
C PHE A 127 8.46 -25.33 10.89
N GLU A 128 9.67 -24.91 10.52
CA GLU A 128 10.65 -24.39 11.45
C GLU A 128 11.41 -23.23 10.84
N VAL A 129 11.55 -22.13 11.57
CA VAL A 129 12.49 -21.07 11.21
C VAL A 129 13.85 -21.47 11.75
N ALA A 130 14.68 -22.07 10.89
CA ALA A 130 15.97 -22.64 11.30
C ALA A 130 17.03 -21.57 11.59
N ASP A 131 16.98 -20.46 10.84
CA ASP A 131 17.88 -19.33 11.01
C ASP A 131 17.23 -18.04 10.52
N PHE A 132 17.64 -16.91 11.09
CA PHE A 132 17.32 -15.60 10.57
C PHE A 132 18.38 -14.58 10.98
N ASN A 133 18.56 -13.55 10.17
CA ASN A 133 19.57 -12.52 10.43
C ASN A 133 19.10 -11.16 9.93
N TYR A 134 19.19 -10.16 10.79
CA TYR A 134 18.97 -8.77 10.41
C TYR A 134 20.29 -8.05 10.18
N SER A 135 20.53 -7.64 8.94
CA SER A 135 21.78 -7.03 8.50
C SER A 135 21.80 -5.49 8.63
N LYS A 136 23.01 -4.92 8.62
CA LYS A 136 23.24 -3.46 8.62
C LYS A 136 22.62 -2.72 7.43
N HIS A 137 22.29 -3.41 6.35
CA HIS A 137 21.64 -2.84 5.16
C HIS A 137 20.11 -2.88 5.24
N GLU A 138 19.56 -3.08 6.44
CA GLU A 138 18.11 -3.16 6.69
C GLU A 138 17.44 -4.36 6.01
N ILE A 139 18.22 -5.39 5.69
CA ILE A 139 17.74 -6.64 5.09
C ILE A 139 17.63 -7.68 6.19
N MET A 140 16.44 -8.26 6.32
CA MET A 140 16.12 -9.41 7.13
C MET A 140 16.13 -10.67 6.27
N SER A 141 17.04 -11.59 6.57
CA SER A 141 17.13 -12.91 5.95
C SER A 141 16.45 -13.94 6.84
N VAL A 142 15.70 -14.87 6.25
CA VAL A 142 14.97 -15.92 6.96
C VAL A 142 15.14 -17.26 6.25
N SER A 143 15.54 -18.28 6.98
CA SER A 143 15.61 -19.70 6.57
C SER A 143 14.41 -20.44 7.13
N LEU A 144 13.50 -20.88 6.25
CA LEU A 144 12.33 -21.67 6.62
C LEU A 144 12.52 -23.11 6.14
N VAL A 145 12.53 -24.04 7.08
CA VAL A 145 12.61 -25.48 6.82
C VAL A 145 11.22 -26.09 6.94
N VAL A 146 10.85 -26.86 5.92
CA VAL A 146 9.64 -27.68 5.90
C VAL A 146 10.04 -29.13 6.03
N ASN A 147 9.73 -29.72 7.18
CA ASN A 147 10.01 -31.11 7.50
C ASN A 147 8.83 -31.99 7.07
N LEU A 148 9.11 -33.10 6.41
CA LEU A 148 8.13 -34.07 5.94
C LEU A 148 8.39 -35.41 6.63
N GLU A 149 7.36 -35.99 7.21
CA GLU A 149 7.37 -37.34 7.78
C GLU A 149 6.32 -38.18 7.06
N TYR A 150 6.73 -39.37 6.60
CA TYR A 150 5.87 -40.34 5.93
C TYR A 150 5.50 -41.49 6.88
N GLU A 151 4.46 -42.24 6.56
CA GLU A 151 3.99 -43.37 7.39
C GLU A 151 5.02 -44.50 7.54
N ASP A 152 5.93 -44.63 6.57
CA ASP A 152 7.02 -45.61 6.60
C ASP A 152 8.24 -45.19 7.42
N ASN A 153 8.14 -44.08 8.17
CA ASN A 153 9.21 -43.43 8.92
C ASN A 153 10.38 -42.92 8.06
N MET A 154 10.22 -42.87 6.75
CA MET A 154 11.07 -42.02 5.93
C MET A 154 10.63 -40.57 6.07
N GLY A 155 11.49 -39.67 5.61
CA GLY A 155 11.26 -38.26 5.76
C GLY A 155 12.12 -37.46 4.83
N GLY A 156 11.94 -36.16 4.93
CA GLY A 156 12.69 -35.23 4.14
C GLY A 156 12.53 -33.83 4.69
N PHE A 157 13.31 -32.93 4.12
CA PHE A 157 13.17 -31.53 4.40
C PHE A 157 13.34 -30.71 3.13
N ILE A 158 12.74 -29.52 3.16
CA ILE A 158 12.85 -28.54 2.10
C ILE A 158 13.20 -27.22 2.79
N ASN A 159 14.39 -26.69 2.53
CA ASN A 159 14.86 -25.44 3.11
C ASN A 159 14.74 -24.29 2.12
N TYR A 160 14.10 -23.21 2.54
CA TYR A 160 13.90 -22.00 1.76
C TYR A 160 14.62 -20.82 2.41
N HIS A 161 15.43 -20.12 1.62
CA HIS A 161 16.03 -18.86 2.03
C HIS A 161 15.26 -17.69 1.43
N SER A 162 14.96 -16.69 2.25
CA SER A 162 14.20 -15.51 1.85
C SER A 162 14.82 -14.23 2.39
N ALA A 163 14.49 -13.11 1.73
CA ALA A 163 14.98 -11.79 2.10
C ALA A 163 13.87 -10.74 2.09
N PHE A 164 13.86 -9.88 3.11
CA PHE A 164 12.92 -8.79 3.29
C PHE A 164 13.69 -7.51 3.57
N LYS A 165 13.41 -6.44 2.82
CA LYS A 165 13.90 -5.10 3.15
C LYS A 165 12.95 -4.47 4.16
N ILE A 166 13.44 -4.12 5.35
CA ILE A 166 12.63 -3.47 6.39
C ILE A 166 12.63 -1.96 6.13
N ASN A 167 11.45 -1.37 5.94
CA ASN A 167 11.33 0.06 5.62
C ASN A 167 10.90 0.87 6.86
N ASP A 168 10.02 0.31 7.70
CA ASP A 168 9.48 0.98 8.88
C ASP A 168 10.51 1.08 10.01
N ALA A 169 10.72 2.29 10.54
CA ALA A 169 11.72 2.56 11.57
C ALA A 169 11.45 1.79 12.88
N THR A 170 10.19 1.68 13.29
CA THR A 170 9.78 0.94 14.50
C THR A 170 10.09 -0.55 14.36
N LEU A 171 9.87 -1.09 13.16
CA LEU A 171 10.16 -2.48 12.84
C LEU A 171 11.67 -2.75 12.80
N LYS A 172 12.47 -1.80 12.30
CA LYS A 172 13.95 -1.87 12.37
C LYS A 172 14.43 -1.95 13.81
N GLU A 173 13.94 -1.06 14.69
CA GLU A 173 14.27 -1.08 16.12
C GLU A 173 13.85 -2.39 16.79
N SER A 174 12.70 -2.93 16.40
CA SER A 174 12.19 -4.21 16.91
C SER A 174 13.10 -5.39 16.52
N PHE A 175 13.63 -5.41 15.29
CA PHE A 175 14.59 -6.44 14.85
C PHE A 175 15.99 -6.25 15.43
N MET A 176 16.46 -5.01 15.63
CA MET A 176 17.73 -4.75 16.30
C MET A 176 17.75 -5.25 17.75
N ASN A 177 16.59 -5.21 18.42
CA ASN A 177 16.44 -5.67 19.80
C ASN A 177 15.82 -7.08 19.90
N TYR A 178 15.80 -7.84 18.80
CA TYR A 178 15.08 -9.10 18.70
C TYR A 178 15.46 -10.08 19.81
N ASP A 179 16.76 -10.31 20.05
CA ASP A 179 17.25 -11.28 21.03
C ASP A 179 16.84 -10.96 22.47
N THR A 180 16.61 -9.68 22.75
CA THR A 180 16.19 -9.19 24.08
C THR A 180 14.67 -9.04 24.23
N ALA A 181 13.91 -9.22 23.15
CA ALA A 181 12.46 -9.06 23.15
C ALA A 181 11.75 -10.25 23.80
N GLU A 182 10.53 -10.03 24.27
CA GLU A 182 9.67 -11.11 24.75
C GLU A 182 9.38 -12.12 23.63
N LYS A 183 9.29 -13.42 23.98
CA LYS A 183 9.01 -14.50 23.00
C LYS A 183 7.74 -14.24 22.18
N SER A 184 6.71 -13.67 22.79
CA SER A 184 5.46 -13.28 22.11
C SER A 184 5.74 -12.29 20.96
N LYS A 185 6.61 -11.31 21.20
CA LYS A 185 6.99 -10.29 20.23
C LYS A 185 7.90 -10.86 19.15
N GLN A 186 8.84 -11.72 19.52
CA GLN A 186 9.70 -12.44 18.58
C GLN A 186 8.87 -13.26 17.57
N HIS A 187 7.85 -13.98 18.06
CA HIS A 187 6.93 -14.73 17.20
C HIS A 187 6.09 -13.82 16.29
N GLU A 188 5.60 -12.69 16.80
CA GLU A 188 4.84 -11.72 16.00
C GLU A 188 5.67 -11.18 14.83
N LEU A 189 6.92 -10.79 15.09
CA LEU A 189 7.82 -10.20 14.11
C LEU A 189 8.14 -11.16 12.97
N LEU A 190 8.59 -12.38 13.29
CA LEU A 190 8.88 -13.40 12.28
C LEU A 190 7.61 -13.90 11.61
N GLY A 191 6.51 -14.06 12.36
CA GLY A 191 5.24 -14.54 11.85
C GLY A 191 4.70 -13.67 10.73
N GLY A 192 4.86 -12.35 10.82
CA GLY A 192 4.50 -11.42 9.74
C GLY A 192 5.27 -11.68 8.44
N LEU A 193 6.56 -12.00 8.52
CA LEU A 193 7.40 -12.31 7.37
C LEU A 193 7.07 -13.68 6.78
N ILE A 194 6.89 -14.70 7.63
CA ILE A 194 6.52 -16.06 7.23
C ILE A 194 5.16 -16.08 6.54
N ALA A 195 4.20 -15.27 6.98
CA ALA A 195 2.90 -15.16 6.33
C ALA A 195 2.98 -14.69 4.87
N VAL A 196 3.98 -13.85 4.54
CA VAL A 196 4.24 -13.42 3.16
C VAL A 196 4.99 -14.49 2.36
N LEU A 197 5.89 -15.24 2.99
CA LEU A 197 6.63 -16.32 2.35
C LEU A 197 5.76 -17.56 2.05
N PHE A 198 4.80 -17.86 2.93
CA PHE A 198 4.06 -19.12 2.92
C PHE A 198 3.35 -19.46 1.60
N PRO A 199 2.65 -18.54 0.91
CA PRO A 199 2.02 -18.84 -0.37
C PRO A 199 3.01 -19.35 -1.43
N TYR A 200 4.22 -18.80 -1.43
CA TYR A 200 5.27 -19.18 -2.35
C TYR A 200 5.84 -20.56 -2.03
N VAL A 201 6.08 -20.83 -0.75
CA VAL A 201 6.53 -22.14 -0.26
C VAL A 201 5.49 -23.21 -0.56
N ARG A 202 4.21 -22.93 -0.28
CA ARG A 202 3.09 -23.82 -0.61
C ARG A 202 3.05 -24.17 -2.09
N GLN A 203 3.19 -23.17 -2.96
CA GLN A 203 3.21 -23.41 -4.41
C GLN A 203 4.44 -24.23 -4.82
N SER A 204 5.62 -23.89 -4.29
CA SER A 204 6.88 -24.57 -4.59
C SER A 204 6.84 -26.04 -4.20
N ILE A 205 6.38 -26.37 -2.99
CA ILE A 205 6.22 -27.75 -2.52
C ILE A 205 5.31 -28.54 -3.46
N SER A 206 4.17 -27.94 -3.84
CA SER A 206 3.23 -28.59 -4.75
C SER A 206 3.84 -28.88 -6.12
N SER A 207 4.60 -27.94 -6.67
CA SER A 207 5.31 -28.13 -7.94
C SER A 207 6.42 -29.19 -7.85
N ILE A 208 7.29 -29.12 -6.84
CA ILE A 208 8.41 -30.06 -6.63
C ILE A 208 7.88 -31.50 -6.50
N THR A 209 6.78 -31.66 -5.78
CA THR A 209 6.23 -32.98 -5.47
C THR A 209 5.41 -33.52 -6.63
N SER A 210 4.73 -32.67 -7.40
CA SER A 210 4.02 -33.06 -8.63
C SER A 210 4.93 -33.76 -9.65
N ASP A 211 6.16 -33.27 -9.85
CA ASP A 211 7.12 -33.87 -10.80
C ASP A 211 7.51 -35.31 -10.43
N SER A 212 7.38 -35.62 -9.14
CA SER A 212 7.69 -36.93 -8.59
C SER A 212 6.47 -37.88 -8.58
N GLY A 213 5.32 -37.49 -9.15
CA GLY A 213 4.13 -38.33 -9.27
C GLY A 213 3.22 -38.37 -8.05
N PHE A 214 3.51 -37.57 -7.02
CA PHE A 214 2.68 -37.41 -5.82
C PHE A 214 2.68 -35.95 -5.40
N GLN A 215 1.56 -35.25 -5.59
CA GLN A 215 1.47 -33.82 -5.33
C GLN A 215 1.06 -33.56 -3.87
N ILE A 216 1.95 -32.90 -3.11
CA ILE A 216 1.62 -32.39 -1.79
C ILE A 216 0.87 -31.07 -1.97
N VAL A 217 -0.36 -31.01 -1.47
CA VAL A 217 -1.15 -29.79 -1.45
C VAL A 217 -1.38 -29.38 0.00
N LEU A 218 -0.59 -28.41 0.47
CA LEU A 218 -0.78 -27.88 1.82
C LEU A 218 -2.11 -27.10 1.92
N PRO A 219 -2.82 -27.17 3.04
CA PRO A 219 -3.99 -26.32 3.28
C PRO A 219 -3.60 -24.86 3.45
N ILE A 220 -4.59 -23.97 3.43
CA ILE A 220 -4.41 -22.58 3.86
C ILE A 220 -4.27 -22.59 5.39
N LEU A 221 -3.21 -21.99 5.90
CA LEU A 221 -2.87 -21.99 7.33
C LEU A 221 -2.56 -20.57 7.81
N ASP A 222 -2.78 -20.31 9.10
CA ASP A 222 -2.27 -19.09 9.73
C ASP A 222 -0.75 -19.22 9.95
N ALA A 223 -0.02 -18.89 8.89
CA ALA A 223 1.43 -18.99 8.84
C ALA A 223 2.16 -18.07 9.85
N ARG A 224 1.46 -17.14 10.52
CA ARG A 224 2.06 -16.35 11.60
C ARG A 224 2.44 -17.20 12.80
N GLN A 225 1.73 -18.30 13.02
CA GLN A 225 1.98 -19.23 14.13
C GLN A 225 3.17 -20.16 13.86
N ILE A 226 3.62 -20.27 12.61
CA ILE A 226 4.77 -21.10 12.22
C ILE A 226 6.05 -20.60 12.91
N ALA A 227 6.21 -19.29 13.07
CA ALA A 227 7.35 -18.69 13.75
C ALA A 227 7.48 -19.11 15.24
N ALA A 228 6.45 -19.73 15.81
CA ALA A 228 6.46 -20.27 17.17
C ALA A 228 6.82 -21.78 17.23
N GLY A 229 7.23 -22.40 16.12
CA GLY A 229 7.56 -23.83 16.04
C GLY A 229 6.35 -24.73 15.81
N GLY A 230 5.51 -24.39 14.82
CA GLY A 230 4.28 -25.12 14.51
C GLY A 230 4.50 -26.34 13.62
N ALA A 231 3.88 -27.48 13.97
CA ALA A 231 3.81 -28.66 13.10
C ALA A 231 2.35 -29.10 12.92
N PHE A 232 2.03 -29.57 11.72
CA PHE A 232 0.70 -30.07 11.36
C PHE A 232 0.78 -31.57 11.09
N VAL A 233 -0.10 -32.33 11.73
CA VAL A 233 -0.25 -33.77 11.47
C VAL A 233 -1.27 -33.92 10.36
N TYR A 234 -0.93 -34.70 9.34
CA TYR A 234 -1.85 -35.06 8.27
C TYR A 234 -2.46 -36.41 8.65
N SER A 235 -3.75 -36.44 8.93
CA SER A 235 -4.50 -37.68 9.07
C SER A 235 -5.37 -37.85 7.84
N GLU A 236 -5.10 -38.85 7.01
CA GLU A 236 -6.09 -39.31 6.04
C GLU A 236 -7.28 -39.85 6.84
N HIS A 237 -8.40 -39.12 6.83
CA HIS A 237 -9.67 -39.75 7.12
C HIS A 237 -9.96 -40.66 5.94
N GLU A 238 -9.82 -41.97 6.12
CA GLU A 238 -10.55 -42.92 5.28
C GLU A 238 -12.03 -42.57 5.45
N ASP A 239 -12.62 -41.95 4.42
CA ASP A 239 -14.06 -41.97 4.27
C ASP A 239 -14.44 -43.46 4.18
N GLU A 240 -14.90 -44.03 5.30
CA GLU A 240 -15.65 -45.29 5.30
C GLU A 240 -16.84 -45.08 4.38
N THR A 241 -16.65 -45.52 3.13
CA THR A 241 -17.69 -45.63 2.14
C THR A 241 -18.85 -46.40 2.76
N ALA A 242 -20.02 -45.77 2.69
CA ALA A 242 -21.33 -46.38 2.67
C ALA A 242 -21.29 -47.89 2.33
N SER A 243 -21.72 -48.71 3.29
CA SER A 243 -22.29 -50.04 3.05
C SER A 243 -23.60 -50.15 3.81
#